data_AF-A0A2P4XL27-F1
#
_entry.id   AF-A0A2P4XL27-F1
#
_cell.length_a   1.000
_cell.length_b   1.000
_cell.length_c   1.000
_cell.angle_alpha   90.00
_cell.angle_beta   90.00
_cell.angle_gamma   90.00
#
_symmetry.space_group_name_H-M   'P 1'
#
loop_
_entity.id
_entity.type
_entity.pdbx_description
1 polymer ?
#
loop_
_entity_poly.entity_id
_entity_poly.type
_entity_poly.pdbx_seq_one_letter_code
_entity_poly.pdbx_strand_id
1 'polypeptide(L)'
;MDRGEFPHLTDAQFESVRKMAGLFGGDALRSLAAATPAEQVKRIEAFDTYERGLITHVQGLALNFTHNPKISKVSSSQHPLDLT
;
A
#
# COMPACT_ATOMS: atom_id res chain seq x y z
N MET A 1 -10.84 10.17 -9.63
CA MET A 1 -11.82 9.12 -9.98
C MET A 1 -13.05 9.35 -9.15
N ASP A 2 -14.22 9.19 -9.75
CA ASP A 2 -15.50 9.42 -9.08
C ASP A 2 -16.13 8.10 -8.65
N ARG A 3 -16.83 8.08 -7.51
CA ARG A 3 -17.45 6.84 -6.99
C ARG A 3 -18.53 6.30 -7.93
N GLY A 4 -19.08 7.16 -8.80
CA GLY A 4 -20.05 6.79 -9.82
C GLY A 4 -19.50 5.89 -10.94
N GLU A 5 -18.19 5.77 -11.08
CA GLU A 5 -17.53 4.93 -12.09
C GLU A 5 -17.49 3.45 -11.67
N PHE A 6 -17.63 3.18 -10.37
CA PHE A 6 -17.67 1.83 -9.79
C PHE A 6 -18.83 1.68 -8.79
N PRO A 7 -20.09 1.79 -9.24
CA PRO A 7 -21.26 1.80 -8.35
C PRO A 7 -21.51 0.46 -7.63
N HIS A 8 -20.83 -0.60 -8.05
CA HIS A 8 -21.00 -1.96 -7.51
C HIS A 8 -19.95 -2.33 -6.45
N LEU A 9 -18.95 -1.48 -6.22
CA LEU A 9 -17.90 -1.73 -5.24
C LEU A 9 -18.31 -1.20 -3.87
N THR A 10 -17.97 -1.94 -2.83
CA THR A 10 -18.05 -1.44 -1.45
C THR A 10 -16.98 -0.37 -1.22
N ASP A 11 -17.17 0.53 -0.24
CA ASP A 11 -16.24 1.63 -0.01
C ASP A 11 -14.80 1.15 0.24
N ALA A 12 -14.61 -0.01 0.89
CA ALA A 12 -13.30 -0.62 1.10
C ALA A 12 -12.64 -1.12 -0.21
N GLN A 13 -13.44 -1.67 -1.14
CA GLN A 13 -12.94 -2.06 -2.46
C GLN A 13 -12.67 -0.85 -3.34
N PHE A 14 -13.48 0.21 -3.23
CA PHE A 14 -13.25 1.46 -3.92
C PHE A 14 -11.96 2.17 -3.46
N GLU A 15 -11.67 2.16 -2.15
CA GLU A 15 -10.41 2.67 -1.62
C GLU A 15 -9.19 1.89 -2.15
N SER A 16 -9.31 0.56 -2.28
CA SER A 16 -8.27 -0.26 -2.92
C SER A 16 -8.05 0.14 -4.39
N VAL A 17 -9.12 0.41 -5.14
CA VAL A 17 -9.04 0.91 -6.52
C VAL A 17 -8.41 2.31 -6.59
N ARG A 18 -8.79 3.22 -5.69
CA ARG A 18 -8.21 4.58 -5.59
C ARG A 18 -6.72 4.51 -5.26
N LYS A 19 -6.31 3.59 -4.41
CA LYS A 19 -4.89 3.38 -4.06
C LYS A 19 -4.11 2.82 -5.24
N MET A 20 -4.68 1.85 -5.97
CA MET A 20 -4.10 1.35 -7.23
C MET A 20 -3.95 2.44 -8.29
N ALA A 21 -4.92 3.34 -8.40
CA ALA A 21 -4.84 4.51 -9.29
C ALA A 21 -3.61 5.36 -9.04
N GLY A 22 -3.29 5.56 -7.75
CA GLY A 22 -2.13 6.32 -7.30
C GLY A 22 -0.80 5.61 -7.51
N LEU A 23 -0.79 4.27 -7.59
CA LEU A 23 0.43 3.45 -7.71
C LEU A 23 0.77 3.05 -9.15
N PHE A 24 -0.23 2.66 -9.96
CA PHE A 24 -0.03 2.20 -11.34
C PHE A 24 -0.38 3.25 -12.40
N GLY A 25 -0.99 4.37 -12.00
CA GLY A 25 -1.46 5.40 -12.92
C GLY A 25 -2.76 5.06 -13.65
N GLY A 26 -3.26 6.00 -14.45
CA GLY A 26 -4.57 5.94 -15.09
C GLY A 26 -4.80 4.78 -16.05
N ASP A 27 -3.76 4.10 -16.53
CA ASP A 27 -3.87 2.99 -17.48
C ASP A 27 -4.31 1.67 -16.85
N ALA A 28 -3.87 1.38 -15.61
CA ALA A 28 -4.35 0.22 -14.85
C ALA A 28 -5.85 0.36 -14.54
N LEU A 29 -6.28 1.60 -14.33
CA LEU A 29 -7.68 1.95 -14.07
C LEU A 29 -8.53 1.85 -15.33
N ARG A 30 -8.00 2.28 -16.48
CA ARG A 30 -8.69 2.10 -17.77
C ARG A 30 -8.84 0.61 -18.10
N SER A 31 -7.85 -0.21 -17.74
CA SER A 31 -7.94 -1.68 -17.84
C SER A 31 -8.89 -2.32 -16.82
N LEU A 32 -9.11 -1.69 -15.67
CA LEU A 32 -10.08 -2.16 -14.67
C LEU A 32 -11.51 -1.76 -15.08
N ALA A 33 -11.71 -0.50 -15.49
CA ALA A 33 -12.99 0.03 -15.95
C ALA A 33 -13.51 -0.68 -17.23
N ALA A 34 -12.61 -1.12 -18.11
CA ALA A 34 -12.97 -1.88 -19.31
C ALA A 34 -13.35 -3.36 -19.04
N ALA A 35 -13.08 -3.86 -17.83
CA ALA A 35 -13.40 -5.24 -17.47
C ALA A 35 -14.86 -5.38 -17.03
N THR A 36 -15.44 -6.56 -17.23
CA THR A 36 -16.82 -6.83 -16.77
C THR A 36 -16.89 -6.72 -15.24
N PRO A 37 -18.08 -6.45 -14.65
CA PRO A 37 -18.21 -6.33 -13.19
C PRO A 37 -17.68 -7.55 -12.42
N ALA A 38 -17.85 -8.76 -12.97
CA ALA A 38 -17.33 -9.99 -12.38
C ALA A 38 -15.79 -10.09 -12.47
N GLU A 39 -15.17 -9.62 -13.56
CA GLU A 39 -13.72 -9.52 -13.67
C GLU A 39 -13.14 -8.41 -12.78
N GLN A 40 -13.85 -7.29 -12.61
CA GLN A 40 -13.40 -6.18 -11.77
C GLN A 40 -13.20 -6.64 -10.33
N VAL A 41 -14.20 -7.32 -9.75
CA VAL A 41 -14.13 -7.85 -8.38
C VAL A 41 -12.95 -8.81 -8.24
N LYS A 42 -12.79 -9.74 -9.19
CA LYS A 42 -11.66 -10.69 -9.18
C LYS A 42 -10.30 -10.00 -9.26
N ARG A 43 -10.17 -8.96 -10.09
CA ARG A 43 -8.92 -8.20 -10.21
C ARG A 43 -8.63 -7.44 -8.92
N ILE A 44 -9.62 -6.80 -8.32
CA ILE A 44 -9.49 -6.10 -7.03
C ILE A 44 -9.05 -7.07 -5.93
N GLU A 45 -9.61 -8.28 -5.89
CA GLU A 45 -9.23 -9.30 -4.91
C GLU A 45 -7.81 -9.84 -5.12
N ALA A 46 -7.40 -10.04 -6.39
CA ALA A 46 -6.03 -10.40 -6.73
C ALA A 46 -5.04 -9.29 -6.32
N PHE A 47 -5.44 -8.03 -6.46
CA PHE A 47 -4.65 -6.88 -6.01
C PHE A 47 -4.57 -6.77 -4.48
N ASP A 48 -5.66 -6.97 -3.74
CA ASP A 48 -5.65 -6.99 -2.27
C ASP A 48 -4.69 -8.08 -1.76
N THR A 49 -4.69 -9.25 -2.41
CA THR A 49 -3.77 -10.35 -2.11
C THR A 49 -2.31 -9.97 -2.38
N TYR A 50 -2.04 -9.35 -3.52
CA TYR A 50 -0.70 -8.88 -3.87
C TYR A 50 -0.21 -7.79 -2.90
N GLU A 51 -1.07 -6.85 -2.52
CA GLU A 51 -0.73 -5.80 -1.56
C GLU A 51 -0.38 -6.39 -0.19
N ARG A 52 -1.21 -7.31 0.32
CA ARG A 52 -0.93 -8.00 1.59
C ARG A 52 0.38 -8.77 1.51
N GLY A 53 0.63 -9.49 0.42
CA GLY A 53 1.89 -10.20 0.20
C GLY A 53 3.11 -9.27 0.17
N LEU A 54 2.97 -8.10 -0.47
CA LEU A 54 4.01 -7.08 -0.51
C LEU A 54 4.25 -6.47 0.88
N ILE A 55 3.20 -6.17 1.65
CA ILE A 55 3.32 -5.66 3.02
C ILE A 55 4.00 -6.70 3.91
N THR A 56 3.61 -7.97 3.85
CA THR A 56 4.26 -9.05 4.60
C THR A 56 5.73 -9.19 4.21
N HIS A 57 6.05 -9.09 2.92
CA HIS A 57 7.42 -9.16 2.45
C HIS A 57 8.26 -7.97 2.94
N VAL A 58 7.75 -6.74 2.82
CA VAL A 58 8.42 -5.51 3.28
C VAL A 58 8.55 -5.49 4.80
N GLN A 59 7.56 -5.97 5.56
CA GLN A 59 7.65 -6.12 7.01
C GLN A 59 8.69 -7.16 7.41
N GLY A 60 8.75 -8.30 6.72
CA GLY A 60 9.79 -9.32 6.92
C GLY A 60 11.20 -8.78 6.62
N LEU A 61 11.32 -7.94 5.59
CA LEU A 61 12.56 -7.21 5.30
C LEU A 61 12.89 -6.18 6.40
N ALA A 62 11.91 -5.37 6.84
CA ALA A 62 12.10 -4.37 7.89
C ALA A 62 12.51 -5.01 9.24
N LEU A 63 11.95 -6.17 9.58
CA LEU A 63 12.34 -6.94 10.76
C LEU A 63 13.78 -7.46 10.67
N ASN A 64 14.27 -7.80 9.47
CA ASN A 64 15.67 -8.15 9.24
C ASN A 64 16.62 -6.95 9.34
N PHE A 65 16.15 -5.73 9.05
CA PHE A 65 16.94 -4.50 9.29
C PHE A 65 16.98 -4.10 10.77
N THR A 66 15.95 -4.42 11.56
CA THR A 66 15.90 -4.08 13.00
C THR A 66 16.56 -5.10 13.93
N HIS A 67 16.69 -6.37 13.51
CA HIS A 67 17.39 -7.42 14.29
C HIS A 67 18.88 -7.57 13.95
N ASN A 68 19.48 -6.63 13.23
CA ASN A 68 20.93 -6.60 13.02
C ASN A 68 21.62 -5.73 14.10
N PRO A 69 22.31 -6.31 15.09
CA PRO A 69 22.94 -5.55 16.18
C PRO A 69 24.09 -4.64 15.72
N LYS A 70 24.51 -4.69 14.44
CA LYS A 70 25.60 -3.86 13.92
C LYS A 70 25.20 -2.44 13.53
N ILE A 71 23.91 -2.13 13.39
CA ILE A 71 23.44 -0.79 12.94
C ILE A 71 22.97 0.10 14.12
N SER A 72 22.99 -0.41 15.34
CA SER A 72 22.54 0.31 16.55
C SER A 72 23.68 1.03 17.30
N LYS A 73 24.50 1.83 16.60
CA LYS A 73 25.57 2.63 17.26
C LYS A 73 25.70 4.10 16.80
N VAL A 74 24.70 4.66 16.10
CA VAL A 74 24.78 6.06 15.63
C VAL A 74 23.74 7.00 16.23
N SER A 75 22.76 6.52 16.99
CA SER A 75 21.69 7.39 17.54
C SER A 75 21.73 7.52 19.06
N SER A 76 22.90 7.81 19.63
CA SER A 76 23.01 8.25 21.03
C SER A 76 24.04 9.37 21.16
N SER A 77 23.66 10.56 20.69
CA SER A 77 24.26 11.82 21.17
C SER A 77 23.11 12.75 21.55
N GLN A 78 22.52 12.46 22.71
CA GLN A 78 21.59 13.34 23.41
C GLN A 78 22.41 14.51 23.95
N HIS A 79 22.20 15.72 23.41
CA HIS A 79 22.70 16.96 24.00
C HIS A 79 21.55 17.57 24.83
N PRO A 80 21.64 17.67 26.17
CA PRO A 80 20.68 18.44 26.92
C PRO A 80 20.93 19.93 26.70
N LEU A 81 19.88 20.67 26.34
CA LEU A 81 19.86 22.13 26.36
C LEU A 81 19.73 22.55 27.82
N ASP A 82 20.82 23.04 28.40
CA ASP A 82 20.82 23.73 29.69
C ASP A 82 20.34 25.17 29.45
N LEU A 83 19.13 25.49 29.90
CA LEU A 83 18.64 26.86 30.01
C LEU A 83 18.95 27.35 31.43
N THR A 84 19.93 28.24 31.55
CA THR A 84 20.10 29.17 32.67
C THR A 84 19.99 30.58 32.15
#